data_AF-A0AAD2HAG7-F1
#
_entry.id   AF-A0AAD2HAG7-F1
#
_cell.length_a   1.000
_cell.length_b   1.000
_cell.length_c   1.000
_cell.angle_alpha   90.00
_cell.angle_beta   90.00
_cell.angle_gamma   90.00
#
_symmetry.space_group_name_H-M   'P 1'
#
loop_
_entity.id
_entity.type
_entity.pdbx_description
1 polymer ?
#
loop_
_entity_poly.entity_id
_entity_poly.type
_entity_poly.pdbx_seq_one_letter_code
_entity_poly.pdbx_strand_id
1 'polypeptide(L)'
;MSFATTRTHFFVCSQGAFRIGRFWTSDEYGPYIYHFAANGSLIQTIQPPAAILPMINGTLNFTYPGFEGLTLDFAKRILYAVLQSGTVQDGAGQVTRLFAYDLTNAAAGTIPLVGEWVLLLPVISNGKVEATSEIHLVSDGVFLCLSRDGNGHGGSGTKFKYKQADLFSIVNATDIHGTRFDSPAFPVAPGGVLDPAITPVTYVGFVNYVNATDLARFGLHTGDPDDNTLPDSKWESLALAPVGDPRAPDDYFLFTASDNDFLTTQGVSLGVPYDAGEDVDNQFMVFRVTLPGAAHTVALTLGL
;
A
#
# COMPACT_ATOMS: atom_id res chain seq x y z
N MET A 1 -7.15 -26.48 -8.14
CA MET A 1 -5.72 -26.29 -7.82
C MET A 1 -5.41 -27.02 -6.52
N SER A 2 -4.47 -27.96 -6.54
CA SER A 2 -4.02 -28.69 -5.36
C SER A 2 -2.78 -27.98 -4.82
N PHE A 3 -2.86 -27.39 -3.63
CA PHE A 3 -1.76 -26.62 -3.04
C PHE A 3 -0.96 -27.49 -2.07
N ALA A 4 0.31 -27.70 -2.40
CA ALA A 4 1.26 -28.44 -1.59
C ALA A 4 1.63 -27.66 -0.32
N THR A 5 1.73 -28.40 0.78
CA THR A 5 2.05 -27.95 2.13
C THR A 5 3.52 -27.54 2.27
N THR A 6 3.85 -26.29 1.95
CA THR A 6 5.04 -25.61 2.48
C THR A 6 4.67 -24.19 2.90
N ARG A 7 5.18 -23.75 4.05
CA ARG A 7 4.92 -22.44 4.65
C ARG A 7 5.74 -21.36 3.94
N THR A 8 5.32 -21.00 2.73
CA THR A 8 5.80 -19.83 2.00
C THR A 8 4.87 -18.65 2.28
N HIS A 9 5.48 -17.49 2.55
CA HIS A 9 4.83 -16.18 2.47
C HIS A 9 4.55 -15.93 0.99
N PHE A 10 3.30 -15.61 0.66
CA PHE A 10 2.84 -15.43 -0.72
C PHE A 10 2.54 -13.95 -0.92
N PHE A 11 3.24 -13.33 -1.85
CA PHE A 11 2.97 -11.98 -2.34
C PHE A 11 2.14 -12.15 -3.61
N VAL A 12 0.93 -11.61 -3.65
CA VAL A 12 0.11 -11.52 -4.87
C VAL A 12 -0.11 -10.06 -5.13
N CYS A 13 0.18 -9.64 -6.37
CA CYS A 13 -0.25 -8.35 -6.90
C CYS A 13 -1.79 -8.34 -7.01
N SER A 14 -2.42 -7.97 -5.90
CA SER A 14 -3.44 -6.94 -5.78
C SER A 14 -3.67 -6.85 -4.26
N GLN A 15 -2.91 -5.99 -3.57
CA GLN A 15 -3.11 -5.72 -2.14
C GLN A 15 -2.65 -6.84 -1.18
N GLY A 16 -1.81 -6.46 -0.22
CA GLY A 16 -1.06 -7.35 0.66
C GLY A 16 -1.84 -8.56 1.23
N ALA A 17 -1.18 -9.73 1.25
CA ALA A 17 -1.72 -10.95 1.86
C ALA A 17 -0.78 -11.47 2.94
N PHE A 18 -1.31 -11.77 4.13
CA PHE A 18 -0.55 -12.43 5.19
C PHE A 18 -1.13 -13.80 5.59
N ARG A 19 -0.28 -14.75 5.97
CA ARG A 19 -0.62 -16.14 6.35
C ARG A 19 -0.48 -16.43 7.85
N ILE A 20 -1.60 -16.43 8.59
CA ILE A 20 -1.74 -17.16 9.88
C ILE A 20 -2.62 -18.41 9.67
N GLY A 21 -2.32 -19.21 8.65
CA GLY A 21 -3.23 -20.31 8.23
C GLY A 21 -4.60 -19.84 7.72
N ARG A 22 -4.72 -18.54 7.40
CA ARG A 22 -5.84 -17.79 6.83
C ARG A 22 -5.24 -16.66 5.99
N PHE A 23 -6.00 -16.09 5.06
CA PHE A 23 -5.56 -14.98 4.21
C PHE A 23 -6.51 -13.79 4.33
N TRP A 24 -5.95 -12.60 4.20
CA TRP A 24 -6.68 -11.34 4.14
C TRP A 24 -6.30 -10.67 2.83
N THR A 25 -7.29 -10.14 2.14
CA THR A 25 -7.07 -9.30 0.96
C THR A 25 -7.98 -8.10 1.11
N SER A 26 -7.55 -6.94 0.64
CA SER A 26 -8.45 -5.81 0.48
C SER A 26 -8.98 -5.75 -0.96
N ASP A 27 -9.87 -4.81 -1.24
CA ASP A 27 -10.40 -4.54 -2.58
C ASP A 27 -10.11 -3.08 -3.00
N GLU A 28 -9.66 -2.92 -4.25
CA GLU A 28 -9.19 -1.64 -4.83
C GLU A 28 -10.36 -0.90 -5.48
N TYR A 29 -11.45 -1.59 -5.80
CA TYR A 29 -12.63 -0.97 -6.40
C TYR A 29 -13.74 -0.73 -5.37
N GLY A 30 -13.71 -1.44 -4.25
CA GLY A 30 -14.52 -1.13 -3.08
C GLY A 30 -13.70 -1.27 -1.81
N PRO A 31 -13.85 -0.44 -0.77
CA PRO A 31 -13.02 -0.52 0.42
C PRO A 31 -13.43 -1.68 1.35
N TYR A 32 -13.56 -2.89 0.81
CA TYR A 32 -13.85 -4.11 1.55
C TYR A 32 -12.56 -4.84 1.90
N ILE A 33 -12.63 -5.64 2.96
CA ILE A 33 -11.59 -6.61 3.29
C ILE A 33 -12.22 -8.00 3.28
N TYR A 34 -11.59 -8.93 2.57
CA TYR A 34 -12.00 -10.31 2.48
C TYR A 34 -11.10 -11.20 3.33
N HIS A 35 -11.72 -12.09 4.08
CA HIS A 35 -11.07 -13.04 4.95
C HIS A 35 -11.29 -14.45 4.42
N PHE A 36 -10.20 -15.13 4.08
CA PHE A 36 -10.23 -16.48 3.52
C PHE A 36 -9.62 -17.51 4.46
N ALA A 37 -10.15 -18.73 4.41
CA ALA A 37 -9.52 -19.90 5.00
C ALA A 37 -8.28 -20.32 4.21
N ALA A 38 -7.39 -21.13 4.81
CA ALA A 38 -6.20 -21.65 4.13
C ALA A 38 -6.47 -22.38 2.80
N ASN A 39 -7.68 -22.89 2.60
CA ASN A 39 -8.09 -23.58 1.37
C ASN A 39 -8.66 -22.63 0.30
N GLY A 40 -8.65 -21.31 0.54
CA GLY A 40 -9.18 -20.29 -0.37
C GLY A 40 -10.70 -20.06 -0.25
N SER A 41 -11.41 -20.71 0.67
CA SER A 41 -12.83 -20.43 0.90
C SER A 41 -13.02 -19.09 1.64
N LEU A 42 -13.93 -18.25 1.16
CA LEU A 42 -14.30 -17.00 1.83
C LEU A 42 -15.00 -17.29 3.16
N ILE A 43 -14.47 -16.76 4.25
CA ILE A 43 -15.03 -16.85 5.60
C ILE A 43 -15.95 -15.65 5.86
N GLN A 44 -15.46 -14.44 5.58
CA GLN A 44 -16.14 -13.19 5.93
C GLN A 44 -15.72 -12.06 5.01
N THR A 45 -16.65 -11.16 4.74
CA THR A 45 -16.39 -9.84 4.16
C THR A 45 -16.56 -8.80 5.25
N ILE A 46 -15.55 -7.98 5.47
CA ILE A 46 -15.59 -6.82 6.35
C ILE A 46 -16.00 -5.62 5.50
N GLN A 47 -17.09 -4.97 5.91
CA GLN A 47 -17.54 -3.74 5.29
C GLN A 47 -16.86 -2.54 5.96
N PRO A 48 -16.48 -1.51 5.18
CA PRO A 48 -15.92 -0.29 5.74
C PRO A 48 -17.01 0.57 6.39
N PRO A 49 -16.62 1.62 7.14
CA PRO A 49 -17.55 2.67 7.53
C PRO A 49 -18.31 3.26 6.34
N ALA A 50 -19.57 3.66 6.56
CA ALA A 50 -20.41 4.19 5.50
C ALA A 50 -19.86 5.48 4.87
N ALA A 51 -19.03 6.24 5.60
CA ALA A 51 -18.38 7.45 5.12
C ALA A 51 -17.51 7.25 3.88
N ILE A 52 -16.90 6.07 3.71
CA ILE A 52 -15.96 5.81 2.61
C ILE A 52 -16.54 4.92 1.50
N LEU A 53 -17.79 4.50 1.63
CA LEU A 53 -18.49 3.87 0.51
C LEU A 53 -18.69 4.90 -0.59
N PRO A 54 -18.22 4.70 -1.83
CA PRO A 54 -18.19 5.75 -2.84
C PRO A 54 -19.59 6.07 -3.35
N MET A 55 -20.25 7.03 -2.70
CA MET A 55 -21.64 7.41 -2.98
C MET A 55 -21.69 8.68 -3.82
N ILE A 56 -22.25 8.59 -5.02
CA ILE A 56 -22.50 9.74 -5.89
C ILE A 56 -23.99 9.86 -6.12
N ASN A 57 -24.55 11.02 -5.77
CA ASN A 57 -25.98 11.29 -5.89
C ASN A 57 -26.86 10.20 -5.23
N GLY A 58 -26.41 9.67 -4.09
CA GLY A 58 -27.14 8.64 -3.34
C GLY A 58 -27.01 7.21 -3.90
N THR A 59 -26.17 6.99 -4.91
CA THR A 59 -25.93 5.65 -5.50
C THR A 59 -24.48 5.24 -5.31
N LEU A 60 -24.25 3.96 -5.00
CA LEU A 60 -22.91 3.39 -4.94
C LEU A 60 -22.26 3.42 -6.32
N ASN A 61 -21.04 3.92 -6.39
CA ASN A 61 -20.26 4.01 -7.61
C ASN A 61 -18.81 3.55 -7.35
N PHE A 62 -18.53 2.29 -7.66
CA PHE A 62 -17.23 1.64 -7.47
C PHE A 62 -16.21 1.96 -8.57
N THR A 63 -16.38 3.07 -9.32
CA THR A 63 -15.32 3.61 -10.17
C THR A 63 -14.29 4.43 -9.38
N TYR A 64 -14.48 4.58 -8.07
CA TYR A 64 -13.57 5.29 -7.18
C TYR A 64 -12.77 4.30 -6.37
N PRO A 65 -11.53 4.66 -6.02
CA PRO A 65 -10.63 3.69 -5.45
C PRO A 65 -10.99 3.34 -4.00
N GLY A 66 -10.73 2.09 -3.68
CA GLY A 66 -10.88 1.46 -2.39
C GLY A 66 -9.56 1.39 -1.65
N PHE A 67 -9.36 0.27 -0.94
CA PHE A 67 -8.14 0.04 -0.21
C PHE A 67 -7.03 -0.38 -1.17
N GLU A 68 -5.84 0.18 -0.96
CA GLU A 68 -4.66 -0.08 -1.80
C GLU A 68 -3.61 -0.87 -1.03
N GLY A 69 -3.37 -0.47 0.21
CA GLY A 69 -2.34 -1.06 1.04
C GLY A 69 -2.94 -1.80 2.22
N LEU A 70 -2.37 -2.96 2.54
CA LEU A 70 -2.79 -3.81 3.65
C LEU A 70 -1.56 -4.30 4.42
N THR A 71 -1.48 -4.01 5.71
CA THR A 71 -0.38 -4.45 6.57
C THR A 71 -0.86 -4.91 7.93
N LEU A 72 -0.09 -5.76 8.62
CA LEU A 72 -0.54 -6.43 9.85
C LEU A 72 0.51 -6.31 10.94
N ASP A 73 0.09 -5.80 12.09
CA ASP A 73 0.83 -5.95 13.34
C ASP A 73 0.57 -7.35 13.91
N PHE A 74 1.57 -8.24 13.82
CA PHE A 74 1.48 -9.60 14.35
C PHE A 74 1.36 -9.68 15.85
N ALA A 75 2.04 -8.78 16.56
CA ALA A 75 2.11 -8.80 18.00
C ALA A 75 0.76 -8.36 18.60
N LYS A 76 0.15 -7.32 18.02
CA LYS A 76 -1.12 -6.78 18.46
C LYS A 76 -2.34 -7.38 17.77
N ARG A 77 -2.13 -8.12 16.67
CA ARG A 77 -3.18 -8.65 15.80
C ARG A 77 -4.06 -7.54 15.21
N ILE A 78 -3.46 -6.42 14.84
CA ILE A 78 -4.17 -5.29 14.21
C ILE A 78 -3.87 -5.26 12.72
N LEU A 79 -4.92 -5.38 11.91
CA LEU A 79 -4.86 -5.22 10.47
C LEU A 79 -5.08 -3.76 10.10
N TYR A 80 -4.16 -3.18 9.35
CA TYR A 80 -4.23 -1.82 8.85
C TYR A 80 -4.53 -1.82 7.36
N ALA A 81 -5.51 -1.02 6.93
CA ALA A 81 -5.87 -0.84 5.53
C ALA A 81 -5.91 0.66 5.19
N VAL A 82 -5.33 1.06 4.06
CA VAL A 82 -5.30 2.46 3.61
C VAL A 82 -6.00 2.61 2.27
N LEU A 83 -6.75 3.70 2.11
CA LEU A 83 -7.33 4.06 0.82
C LEU A 83 -6.26 4.58 -0.15
N GLN A 84 -6.35 4.19 -1.42
CA GLN A 84 -5.44 4.64 -2.49
C GLN A 84 -5.36 6.17 -2.56
N SER A 85 -6.53 6.82 -2.58
CA SER A 85 -6.70 8.26 -2.65
C SER A 85 -7.88 8.75 -1.82
N GLY A 86 -8.03 10.07 -1.71
CA GLY A 86 -9.20 10.66 -1.06
C GLY A 86 -10.52 10.27 -1.72
N THR A 87 -11.54 10.03 -0.89
CA THR A 87 -12.89 9.70 -1.35
C THR A 87 -13.56 10.92 -1.99
N VAL A 88 -14.60 10.70 -2.79
CA VAL A 88 -15.40 11.81 -3.37
C VAL A 88 -15.97 12.72 -2.29
N GLN A 89 -16.41 12.12 -1.18
CA GLN A 89 -16.97 12.80 -0.04
C GLN A 89 -15.93 13.68 0.65
N ASP A 90 -14.68 13.23 0.70
CA ASP A 90 -13.53 13.97 1.22
C ASP A 90 -12.85 14.86 0.15
N GLY A 91 -13.57 15.17 -0.93
CA GLY A 91 -13.14 16.12 -1.95
C GLY A 91 -12.25 15.56 -3.05
N ALA A 92 -12.05 14.24 -3.12
CA ALA A 92 -11.29 13.54 -4.16
C ALA A 92 -9.88 14.13 -4.40
N GLY A 93 -9.17 14.40 -3.30
CA GLY A 93 -7.89 15.11 -3.32
C GLY A 93 -6.84 14.47 -2.41
N GLN A 94 -6.07 15.33 -1.75
CA GLN A 94 -4.91 14.94 -0.93
C GLN A 94 -5.27 14.11 0.30
N VAL A 95 -6.48 14.28 0.83
CA VAL A 95 -6.90 13.75 2.12
C VAL A 95 -7.41 12.31 1.94
N THR A 96 -6.67 11.33 2.45
CA THR A 96 -7.05 9.91 2.47
C THR A 96 -7.16 9.39 3.91
N ARG A 97 -7.55 8.11 4.09
CA ARG A 97 -7.80 7.51 5.41
C ARG A 97 -7.12 6.15 5.58
N LEU A 98 -6.69 5.87 6.80
CA LEU A 98 -6.15 4.57 7.28
C LEU A 98 -7.10 4.02 8.35
N PHE A 99 -7.33 2.71 8.31
CA PHE A 99 -8.24 2.00 9.19
C PHE A 99 -7.48 0.90 9.92
N ALA A 100 -7.82 0.65 11.18
CA ALA A 100 -7.29 -0.43 11.99
C ALA A 100 -8.41 -1.37 12.43
N TYR A 101 -8.23 -2.67 12.23
CA TYR A 101 -9.17 -3.72 12.59
C TYR A 101 -8.54 -4.72 13.55
N ASP A 102 -9.22 -5.04 14.64
CA ASP A 102 -8.74 -6.01 15.63
C ASP A 102 -9.08 -7.45 15.20
N LEU A 103 -8.03 -8.25 14.95
CA LEU A 103 -8.14 -9.64 14.54
C LEU A 103 -8.12 -10.63 15.71
N THR A 104 -8.08 -10.17 16.97
CA THR A 104 -7.99 -11.02 18.16
C THR A 104 -9.07 -12.10 18.18
N ASN A 105 -10.30 -11.75 17.76
CA ASN A 105 -11.46 -12.63 17.72
C ASN A 105 -11.89 -13.00 16.29
N ALA A 106 -11.00 -12.88 15.30
CA ALA A 106 -11.29 -13.23 13.90
C ALA A 106 -11.72 -14.70 13.71
N ALA A 107 -11.36 -15.60 14.63
CA ALA A 107 -11.85 -16.98 14.63
C ALA A 107 -13.36 -17.08 14.93
N ALA A 108 -13.88 -16.16 15.74
CA ALA A 108 -15.30 -16.07 16.10
C ALA A 108 -16.10 -15.17 15.14
N GLY A 109 -15.47 -14.62 14.09
CA GLY A 109 -16.10 -13.75 13.10
C GLY A 109 -16.31 -12.30 13.56
N THR A 110 -15.71 -11.89 14.68
CA THR A 110 -15.79 -10.52 15.20
C THR A 110 -14.49 -9.79 14.90
N ILE A 111 -14.57 -8.78 14.05
CA ILE A 111 -13.43 -7.98 13.57
C ILE A 111 -13.84 -6.51 13.61
N PRO A 112 -13.80 -5.88 14.81
CA PRO A 112 -14.23 -4.49 14.95
C PRO A 112 -13.18 -3.55 14.37
N LEU A 113 -13.66 -2.41 13.85
CA LEU A 113 -12.83 -1.24 13.64
C LEU A 113 -12.41 -0.69 15.00
N VAL A 114 -11.11 -0.45 15.19
CA VAL A 114 -10.51 0.01 16.45
C VAL A 114 -9.66 1.27 16.28
N GLY A 115 -9.57 1.81 15.07
CA GLY A 115 -8.87 3.05 14.78
C GLY A 115 -9.10 3.52 13.36
N GLU A 116 -9.12 4.83 13.18
CA GLU A 116 -9.24 5.49 11.88
C GLU A 116 -8.45 6.81 11.92
N TRP A 117 -7.56 7.04 10.96
CA TRP A 117 -6.72 8.24 10.91
C TRP A 117 -6.70 8.85 9.52
N VAL A 118 -6.44 10.15 9.48
CA VAL A 118 -6.39 10.92 8.23
C VAL A 118 -4.95 11.14 7.78
N LEU A 119 -4.69 10.84 6.51
CA LEU A 119 -3.39 11.01 5.87
C LEU A 119 -3.47 12.10 4.80
N LEU A 120 -2.39 12.87 4.68
CA LEU A 120 -2.20 13.82 3.60
C LEU A 120 -1.18 13.24 2.63
N LEU A 121 -1.66 12.86 1.45
CA LEU A 121 -0.83 12.31 0.40
C LEU A 121 0.18 13.33 -0.15
N PRO A 122 1.31 12.89 -0.70
CA PRO A 122 2.27 13.79 -1.32
C PRO A 122 1.66 14.51 -2.53
N VAL A 123 2.04 15.79 -2.69
CA VAL A 123 1.63 16.63 -3.81
C VAL A 123 2.88 17.13 -4.52
N ILE A 124 3.01 16.80 -5.81
CA ILE A 124 4.16 17.21 -6.60
C ILE A 124 3.99 18.64 -7.15
N SER A 125 5.06 19.18 -7.74
CA SER A 125 5.18 20.60 -8.11
C SER A 125 4.09 21.16 -9.03
N ASN A 126 3.37 20.30 -9.76
CA ASN A 126 2.26 20.71 -10.65
C ASN A 126 0.89 20.64 -9.95
N GLY A 127 0.84 20.38 -8.64
CA GLY A 127 -0.39 20.28 -7.86
C GLY A 127 -1.06 18.90 -7.93
N LYS A 128 -0.48 17.92 -8.63
CA LYS A 128 -1.00 16.56 -8.68
C LYS A 128 -0.71 15.83 -7.36
N VAL A 129 -1.74 15.17 -6.83
CA VAL A 129 -1.64 14.27 -5.68
C VAL A 129 -1.11 12.92 -6.19
N GLU A 130 -0.09 12.39 -5.54
CA GLU A 130 0.38 11.03 -5.82
C GLU A 130 -0.25 10.08 -4.83
N ALA A 131 -1.03 9.13 -5.38
CA ALA A 131 -1.76 8.14 -4.61
C ALA A 131 -0.84 7.23 -3.81
N THR A 132 -1.40 6.60 -2.77
CA THR A 132 -0.75 5.45 -2.14
C THR A 132 -0.80 4.28 -3.11
N SER A 133 0.24 3.45 -3.11
CA SER A 133 0.33 2.18 -3.85
C SER A 133 0.59 0.99 -2.93
N GLU A 134 1.11 1.21 -1.72
CA GLU A 134 1.32 0.16 -0.70
C GLU A 134 1.61 0.79 0.67
N ILE A 135 1.33 0.08 1.76
CA ILE A 135 1.86 0.41 3.10
C ILE A 135 2.53 -0.78 3.77
N HIS A 136 3.50 -0.50 4.63
CA HIS A 136 4.17 -1.54 5.42
C HIS A 136 4.41 -1.07 6.85
N LEU A 137 3.93 -1.82 7.84
CA LEU A 137 4.18 -1.51 9.25
C LEU A 137 5.68 -1.63 9.55
N VAL A 138 6.27 -0.56 10.10
CA VAL A 138 7.68 -0.53 10.53
C VAL A 138 7.79 -0.81 12.01
N SER A 139 7.01 -0.08 12.81
CA SER A 139 6.94 -0.19 14.26
C SER A 139 5.58 0.29 14.74
N ASP A 140 5.35 0.31 16.05
CA ASP A 140 4.07 0.71 16.62
C ASP A 140 3.64 2.10 16.16
N GLY A 141 2.59 2.14 15.33
CA GLY A 141 2.05 3.37 14.77
C GLY A 141 2.98 4.11 13.79
N VAL A 142 3.97 3.43 13.21
CA VAL A 142 4.87 3.96 12.17
C VAL A 142 4.87 3.03 10.97
N PHE A 143 4.70 3.59 9.78
CA PHE A 143 4.49 2.85 8.54
C PHE A 143 5.36 3.43 7.42
N LEU A 144 5.78 2.57 6.50
CA LEU A 144 6.18 2.99 5.17
C LEU A 144 4.92 3.16 4.30
N CYS A 145 4.95 4.15 3.42
CA CYS A 145 3.94 4.39 2.39
C CYS A 145 4.63 4.56 1.05
N LEU A 146 4.27 3.72 0.08
CA LEU A 146 4.73 3.85 -1.29
C LEU A 146 3.79 4.77 -2.04
N SER A 147 4.32 5.86 -2.58
CA SER A 147 3.59 6.77 -3.46
C SER A 147 4.42 7.09 -4.68
N ARG A 148 3.76 7.17 -5.84
CA ARG A 148 4.42 7.29 -7.14
C ARG A 148 3.56 8.00 -8.16
N ASP A 149 4.23 8.64 -9.12
CA ASP A 149 3.60 9.11 -10.36
C ASP A 149 3.45 7.99 -11.41
N GLY A 150 2.70 8.29 -12.47
CA GLY A 150 2.40 7.34 -13.56
C GLY A 150 3.46 7.27 -14.68
N ASN A 151 4.62 7.88 -14.50
CA ASN A 151 5.66 7.97 -15.53
C ASN A 151 6.81 6.99 -15.26
N GLY A 152 7.58 6.61 -16.28
CA GLY A 152 8.60 5.55 -16.24
C GLY A 152 8.36 4.55 -17.36
N HIS A 153 9.17 3.49 -17.39
CA HIS A 153 9.03 2.42 -18.39
C HIS A 153 7.66 1.74 -18.25
N GLY A 154 6.99 1.46 -19.37
CA GLY A 154 5.59 1.00 -19.39
C GLY A 154 4.55 2.03 -18.95
N GLY A 155 4.93 3.30 -18.80
CA GLY A 155 4.07 4.38 -18.30
C GLY A 155 3.62 5.39 -19.36
N SER A 156 3.04 6.51 -18.91
CA SER A 156 2.58 7.58 -19.81
C SER A 156 3.68 8.50 -20.36
N GLY A 157 4.93 8.27 -19.96
CA GLY A 157 6.09 9.02 -20.42
C GLY A 157 7.32 8.78 -19.54
N THR A 158 8.49 9.15 -20.05
CA THR A 158 9.79 8.79 -19.43
C THR A 158 10.21 9.68 -18.25
N LYS A 159 9.55 10.83 -18.07
CA LYS A 159 9.92 11.84 -17.06
C LYS A 159 9.09 11.70 -15.79
N PHE A 160 9.60 10.97 -14.82
CA PHE A 160 9.04 10.88 -13.48
C PHE A 160 9.70 11.91 -12.53
N LYS A 161 8.95 12.31 -11.51
CA LYS A 161 9.33 13.27 -10.47
C LYS A 161 9.19 12.69 -9.07
N TYR A 162 8.37 11.67 -8.90
CA TYR A 162 8.04 11.16 -7.58
C TYR A 162 7.80 9.65 -7.62
N LYS A 163 8.68 8.90 -6.95
CA LYS A 163 8.50 7.49 -6.58
C LYS A 163 9.27 7.28 -5.29
N GLN A 164 8.57 7.11 -4.18
CA GLN A 164 9.21 7.07 -2.87
C GLN A 164 8.53 6.06 -1.94
N ALA A 165 9.31 5.43 -1.07
CA ALA A 165 8.81 4.86 0.17
C ALA A 165 9.02 5.88 1.28
N ASP A 166 7.95 6.58 1.62
CA ASP A 166 7.91 7.58 2.68
C ASP A 166 7.58 6.94 4.02
N LEU A 167 7.72 7.71 5.10
CA LEU A 167 7.28 7.31 6.43
C LEU A 167 6.09 8.15 6.87
N PHE A 168 5.11 7.51 7.50
CA PHE A 168 4.11 8.22 8.27
C PHE A 168 3.89 7.63 9.67
N SER A 169 3.41 8.46 10.58
CA SER A 169 3.11 8.05 11.95
C SER A 169 1.76 8.56 12.45
N ILE A 170 1.01 7.65 13.09
CA ILE A 170 -0.28 7.92 13.73
C ILE A 170 -0.15 8.33 15.20
N VAL A 171 1.06 8.33 15.78
CA VAL A 171 1.27 8.50 17.24
C VAL A 171 0.68 9.80 17.81
N ASN A 172 0.73 10.88 17.04
CA ASN A 172 0.18 12.19 17.43
C ASN A 172 -1.06 12.58 16.61
N ALA A 173 -1.60 11.65 15.80
CA ALA A 173 -2.73 11.91 14.94
C ALA A 173 -4.05 11.78 15.70
N THR A 174 -5.07 12.53 15.29
CA THR A 174 -6.43 12.36 15.82
C THR A 174 -6.98 11.03 15.31
N ASP A 175 -7.35 10.15 16.24
CA ASP A 175 -8.12 8.96 15.93
C ASP A 175 -9.61 9.33 15.82
N ILE A 176 -10.18 9.12 14.64
CA ILE A 176 -11.54 9.54 14.29
C ILE A 176 -12.55 8.39 14.31
N HIS A 177 -12.14 7.15 14.64
CA HIS A 177 -13.06 6.01 14.64
C HIS A 177 -14.23 6.20 15.62
N GLY A 178 -15.42 5.73 15.25
CA GLY A 178 -16.59 5.79 16.11
C GLY A 178 -17.06 7.22 16.41
N THR A 179 -16.57 8.20 15.64
CA THR A 179 -17.01 9.59 15.75
C THR A 179 -18.06 9.92 14.68
N ARG A 180 -18.39 11.20 14.52
CA ARG A 180 -19.29 11.65 13.45
C ARG A 180 -18.72 11.38 12.05
N PHE A 181 -17.41 11.25 11.91
CA PHE A 181 -16.71 11.14 10.62
C PHE A 181 -16.88 9.77 9.92
N ASP A 182 -17.43 8.77 10.63
CA ASP A 182 -17.83 7.47 10.09
C ASP A 182 -19.14 7.56 9.26
N SER A 183 -19.84 8.69 9.36
CA SER A 183 -21.06 8.98 8.60
C SER A 183 -20.76 9.76 7.31
N PRO A 184 -21.36 9.38 6.17
CA PRO A 184 -21.21 10.14 4.93
C PRO A 184 -21.79 11.57 5.00
N ALA A 185 -22.55 11.90 6.04
CA ALA A 185 -23.04 13.26 6.28
C ALA A 185 -21.95 14.20 6.83
N PHE A 186 -20.84 13.67 7.33
CA PHE A 186 -19.73 14.44 7.92
C PHE A 186 -18.39 14.00 7.33
N PRO A 187 -18.10 14.31 6.06
CA PRO A 187 -16.78 14.05 5.48
C PRO A 187 -15.68 14.77 6.27
N VAL A 188 -14.46 14.20 6.25
CA VAL A 188 -13.32 14.80 6.96
C VAL A 188 -12.74 15.99 6.23
N ALA A 189 -12.93 16.06 4.90
CA ALA A 189 -12.42 17.14 4.07
C ALA A 189 -13.41 17.55 2.97
N PRO A 190 -14.60 18.11 3.31
CA PRO A 190 -15.55 18.55 2.30
C PRO A 190 -14.90 19.57 1.36
N GLY A 191 -14.90 19.29 0.06
CA GLY A 191 -14.23 20.13 -0.94
C GLY A 191 -12.70 20.13 -0.86
N GLY A 192 -12.11 19.13 -0.20
CA GLY A 192 -10.66 18.92 -0.09
C GLY A 192 -10.00 19.71 1.04
N VAL A 193 -10.76 20.43 1.87
CA VAL A 193 -10.24 21.18 3.02
C VAL A 193 -10.47 20.38 4.29
N LEU A 194 -9.39 19.90 4.91
CA LEU A 194 -9.44 19.11 6.13
C LEU A 194 -10.13 19.87 7.29
N ASP A 195 -11.02 19.19 8.01
CA ASP A 195 -11.67 19.70 9.21
C ASP A 195 -10.60 20.07 10.26
N PRO A 196 -10.60 21.31 10.78
CA PRO A 196 -9.55 21.80 11.67
C PRO A 196 -9.49 21.09 13.02
N ALA A 197 -10.51 20.30 13.39
CA ALA A 197 -10.47 19.46 14.58
C ALA A 197 -9.60 18.20 14.42
N ILE A 198 -9.19 17.88 13.18
CA ILE A 198 -8.41 16.69 12.86
C ILE A 198 -6.93 17.07 12.73
N THR A 199 -6.09 16.47 13.57
CA THR A 199 -4.64 16.45 13.36
C THR A 199 -4.31 15.25 12.46
N PRO A 200 -3.86 15.46 11.21
CA PRO A 200 -3.51 14.35 10.32
C PRO A 200 -2.25 13.64 10.82
N VAL A 201 -1.95 12.48 10.24
CA VAL A 201 -0.68 11.79 10.48
C VAL A 201 0.51 12.69 10.17
N THR A 202 1.61 12.48 10.88
CA THR A 202 2.89 13.07 10.48
C THR A 202 3.44 12.27 9.30
N TYR A 203 3.72 12.92 8.18
CA TYR A 203 4.20 12.29 6.94
C TYR A 203 5.53 12.93 6.53
N VAL A 204 6.54 12.12 6.22
CA VAL A 204 7.89 12.57 5.85
C VAL A 204 8.48 11.74 4.72
N GLY A 205 9.16 12.40 3.80
CA GLY A 205 9.92 11.71 2.75
C GLY A 205 11.06 10.87 3.33
N PHE A 206 11.28 9.68 2.79
CA PHE A 206 12.32 8.77 3.31
C PHE A 206 13.22 8.16 2.23
N VAL A 207 12.78 7.17 1.47
CA VAL A 207 13.59 6.56 0.38
C VAL A 207 13.10 7.07 -0.97
N ASN A 208 13.96 7.76 -1.71
CA ASN A 208 13.65 8.31 -3.02
C ASN A 208 14.21 7.42 -4.14
N TYR A 209 13.34 6.80 -4.93
CA TYR A 209 13.72 5.88 -6.01
C TYR A 209 14.21 6.62 -7.25
N VAL A 210 13.91 7.92 -7.37
CA VAL A 210 14.20 8.74 -8.55
C VAL A 210 15.49 9.55 -8.39
N ASN A 211 16.34 9.22 -7.41
CA ASN A 211 17.62 9.86 -7.23
C ASN A 211 18.60 9.45 -8.35
N ALA A 212 18.83 10.36 -9.30
CA ALA A 212 19.71 10.11 -10.45
C ALA A 212 21.14 9.68 -10.07
N THR A 213 21.66 10.14 -8.93
CA THR A 213 23.01 9.74 -8.47
C THR A 213 23.03 8.29 -8.00
N ASP A 214 21.99 7.85 -7.30
CA ASP A 214 21.89 6.48 -6.82
C ASP A 214 21.56 5.52 -7.96
N LEU A 215 20.64 5.90 -8.86
CA LEU A 215 20.29 5.15 -10.07
C LEU A 215 21.52 4.88 -10.96
N ALA A 216 22.35 5.92 -11.18
CA ALA A 216 23.54 5.80 -12.01
C ALA A 216 24.58 4.79 -11.47
N ARG A 217 24.58 4.49 -10.16
CA ARG A 217 25.46 3.44 -9.59
C ARG A 217 25.13 2.04 -10.10
N PHE A 218 23.90 1.84 -10.57
CA PHE A 218 23.41 0.57 -11.09
C PHE A 218 23.19 0.60 -12.61
N GLY A 219 23.64 1.67 -13.28
CA GLY A 219 23.45 1.83 -14.73
C GLY A 219 22.03 2.22 -15.12
N LEU A 220 21.19 2.63 -14.17
CA LEU A 220 19.86 3.15 -14.43
C LEU A 220 19.90 4.66 -14.71
N HIS A 221 18.88 5.17 -15.39
CA HIS A 221 18.78 6.59 -15.74
C HIS A 221 17.40 7.17 -15.47
N THR A 222 17.21 8.44 -15.80
CA THR A 222 15.95 9.16 -15.66
C THR A 222 15.64 9.89 -16.96
N GLY A 223 14.41 9.78 -17.46
CA GLY A 223 14.02 10.41 -18.72
C GLY A 223 14.30 9.50 -19.92
N ASP A 224 14.52 10.12 -21.09
CA ASP A 224 14.73 9.36 -22.33
C ASP A 224 16.13 8.71 -22.36
N PRO A 225 16.30 7.55 -23.03
CA PRO A 225 15.28 6.82 -23.80
C PRO A 225 14.35 5.94 -22.95
N ASP A 226 13.20 5.56 -23.49
CA ASP A 226 12.34 4.53 -22.89
C ASP A 226 12.98 3.15 -23.15
N ASP A 227 13.61 2.57 -22.14
CA ASP A 227 14.33 1.30 -22.22
C ASP A 227 14.36 0.56 -20.87
N ASN A 228 14.90 -0.67 -20.85
CA ASN A 228 14.94 -1.52 -19.65
C ASN A 228 15.84 -0.98 -18.52
N THR A 229 16.54 0.14 -18.73
CA THR A 229 17.34 0.83 -17.70
C THR A 229 16.66 2.09 -17.17
N LEU A 230 15.45 2.40 -17.66
CA LEU A 230 14.54 3.37 -17.08
C LEU A 230 13.71 2.68 -15.98
N PRO A 231 13.62 3.27 -14.76
CA PRO A 231 12.74 2.76 -13.73
C PRO A 231 11.28 2.62 -14.19
N ASP A 232 10.66 1.50 -13.85
CA ASP A 232 9.28 1.21 -14.21
C ASP A 232 8.30 2.22 -13.63
N SER A 233 7.18 2.39 -14.33
CA SER A 233 6.18 3.38 -13.96
C SER A 233 5.42 3.03 -12.68
N LYS A 234 5.10 1.75 -12.46
CA LYS A 234 4.35 1.27 -11.29
C LYS A 234 5.23 0.51 -10.32
N TRP A 235 5.16 0.90 -9.05
CA TRP A 235 5.81 0.23 -7.93
C TRP A 235 4.75 -0.02 -6.87
N GLU A 236 4.57 -1.28 -6.47
CA GLU A 236 3.38 -1.71 -5.71
C GLU A 236 3.73 -2.76 -4.64
N SER A 237 4.94 -2.67 -4.10
CA SER A 237 5.36 -3.59 -3.04
C SER A 237 6.39 -3.00 -2.09
N LEU A 238 6.28 -3.39 -0.82
CA LEU A 238 7.23 -3.08 0.24
C LEU A 238 7.42 -4.29 1.14
N ALA A 239 8.67 -4.66 1.39
CA ALA A 239 9.03 -5.65 2.40
C ALA A 239 10.31 -5.26 3.13
N LEU A 240 10.33 -5.46 4.45
CA LEU A 240 11.50 -5.24 5.28
C LEU A 240 12.11 -6.56 5.75
N ALA A 241 13.43 -6.65 5.71
CA ALA A 241 14.19 -7.71 6.37
C ALA A 241 15.37 -7.12 7.14
N PRO A 242 15.64 -7.55 8.38
CA PRO A 242 16.81 -7.07 9.13
C PRO A 242 18.10 -7.46 8.40
N VAL A 243 19.09 -6.56 8.35
CA VAL A 243 20.41 -6.85 7.77
C VAL A 243 21.16 -7.89 8.60
N GLY A 244 20.92 -7.92 9.92
CA GLY A 244 21.55 -8.85 10.84
C GLY A 244 23.03 -8.54 11.14
N ASP A 245 23.51 -7.33 10.85
CA ASP A 245 24.84 -6.85 11.28
C ASP A 245 24.76 -6.36 12.74
N PRO A 246 25.44 -7.00 13.70
CA PRO A 246 25.40 -6.57 15.10
C PRO A 246 25.95 -5.15 15.34
N ARG A 247 26.70 -4.59 14.40
CA ARG A 247 27.23 -3.21 14.47
C ARG A 247 26.23 -2.16 13.96
N ALA A 248 25.20 -2.61 13.26
CA ALA A 248 24.11 -1.78 12.75
C ALA A 248 22.77 -2.53 12.96
N PRO A 249 22.36 -2.74 14.23
CA PRO A 249 21.21 -3.57 14.56
C PRO A 249 19.87 -3.00 14.07
N ASP A 250 19.84 -1.69 13.82
CA ASP A 250 18.69 -0.97 13.28
C ASP A 250 18.68 -0.90 11.75
N ASP A 251 19.61 -1.57 11.07
CA ASP A 251 19.64 -1.60 9.60
C ASP A 251 18.77 -2.72 9.03
N TYR A 252 17.99 -2.36 8.01
CA TYR A 252 17.09 -3.22 7.28
C TYR A 252 17.34 -3.13 5.77
N PHE A 253 17.12 -4.23 5.08
CA PHE A 253 16.88 -4.22 3.64
C PHE A 253 15.41 -3.92 3.38
N LEU A 254 15.14 -2.83 2.67
CA LEU A 254 13.85 -2.50 2.08
C LEU A 254 13.83 -3.03 0.65
N PHE A 255 12.98 -4.01 0.41
CA PHE A 255 12.69 -4.56 -0.91
C PHE A 255 11.44 -3.90 -1.48
N THR A 256 11.50 -3.59 -2.77
CA THR A 256 10.36 -3.14 -3.56
C THR A 256 10.49 -3.70 -4.98
N ALA A 257 9.36 -3.93 -5.61
CA ALA A 257 9.21 -4.51 -6.93
C ALA A 257 8.14 -3.75 -7.71
N SER A 258 8.34 -3.67 -9.02
CA SER A 258 7.38 -3.08 -9.95
C SER A 258 6.24 -4.03 -10.27
N ASP A 259 5.09 -3.45 -10.63
CA ASP A 259 4.08 -4.13 -11.42
C ASP A 259 4.24 -3.70 -12.87
N ASN A 260 4.55 -4.65 -13.75
CA ASN A 260 4.74 -4.35 -15.17
C ASN A 260 3.43 -4.42 -15.97
N ASP A 261 2.27 -4.55 -15.32
CA ASP A 261 0.94 -4.69 -15.96
C ASP A 261 0.84 -5.86 -16.95
N PHE A 262 1.75 -6.84 -16.85
CA PHE A 262 1.92 -7.89 -17.86
C PHE A 262 2.11 -7.33 -19.29
N LEU A 263 2.73 -6.15 -19.42
CA LEU A 263 3.07 -5.52 -20.70
C LEU A 263 4.13 -6.39 -21.41
N THR A 264 3.68 -7.06 -22.47
CA THR A 264 4.54 -7.82 -23.37
C THR A 264 3.97 -7.84 -24.78
N THR A 265 4.85 -7.87 -25.78
CA THR A 265 4.50 -8.00 -27.19
C THR A 265 4.08 -9.42 -27.59
N GLN A 266 4.34 -10.41 -26.74
CA GLN A 266 4.10 -11.84 -27.00
C GLN A 266 3.33 -12.53 -25.87
N GLY A 267 2.37 -11.81 -25.27
CA GLY A 267 1.60 -12.28 -24.13
C GLY A 267 0.59 -13.37 -24.48
N VAL A 268 0.22 -14.19 -23.50
CA VAL A 268 -0.88 -15.15 -23.60
C VAL A 268 -1.70 -15.10 -22.32
N SER A 269 -2.97 -14.71 -22.43
CA SER A 269 -3.92 -14.70 -21.31
C SER A 269 -5.05 -15.67 -21.58
N LEU A 270 -5.27 -16.62 -20.66
CA LEU A 270 -6.30 -17.67 -20.80
C LEU A 270 -6.22 -18.45 -22.13
N GLY A 271 -5.01 -18.62 -22.66
CA GLY A 271 -4.75 -19.29 -23.95
C GLY A 271 -4.97 -18.42 -25.18
N VAL A 272 -5.33 -17.15 -25.02
CA VAL A 272 -5.49 -16.18 -26.10
C VAL A 272 -4.23 -15.30 -26.18
N PRO A 273 -3.53 -15.27 -27.34
CA PRO A 273 -2.41 -14.36 -27.53
C PRO A 273 -2.84 -12.89 -27.48
N TYR A 274 -1.99 -12.03 -26.94
CA TYR A 274 -2.14 -10.58 -26.97
C TYR A 274 -0.78 -9.91 -27.18
N ASP A 275 -0.82 -8.67 -27.63
CA ASP A 275 0.34 -7.80 -27.82
C ASP A 275 0.01 -6.46 -27.14
N ALA A 276 0.77 -6.12 -26.10
CA ALA A 276 0.60 -4.87 -25.34
C ALA A 276 1.39 -3.69 -25.92
N GLY A 277 2.13 -3.88 -27.02
CA GLY A 277 2.88 -2.86 -27.73
C GLY A 277 4.30 -2.58 -27.20
N GLU A 278 4.65 -3.13 -26.03
CA GLU A 278 5.95 -2.98 -25.38
C GLU A 278 6.23 -4.20 -24.50
N ASP A 279 7.52 -4.51 -24.28
CA ASP A 279 7.97 -5.51 -23.32
C ASP A 279 8.59 -4.81 -22.11
N VAL A 280 7.94 -4.92 -20.96
CA VAL A 280 8.38 -4.28 -19.70
C VAL A 280 8.77 -5.38 -18.72
N ASP A 281 10.05 -5.42 -18.33
CA ASP A 281 10.54 -6.39 -17.34
C ASP A 281 10.06 -6.04 -15.93
N ASN A 282 9.97 -7.02 -15.02
CA ASN A 282 9.78 -6.71 -13.61
C ASN A 282 11.11 -6.24 -13.00
N GLN A 283 11.12 -5.06 -12.40
CA GLN A 283 12.26 -4.48 -11.71
C GLN A 283 12.15 -4.70 -10.20
N PHE A 284 13.30 -4.92 -9.57
CA PHE A 284 13.44 -5.07 -8.12
C PHE A 284 14.52 -4.12 -7.61
N MET A 285 14.18 -3.32 -6.60
CA MET A 285 15.14 -2.46 -5.90
C MET A 285 15.28 -2.89 -4.45
N VAL A 286 16.52 -2.82 -3.95
CA VAL A 286 16.85 -3.15 -2.56
C VAL A 286 17.67 -2.02 -1.97
N PHE A 287 17.15 -1.41 -0.92
CA PHE A 287 17.81 -0.34 -0.19
C PHE A 287 18.24 -0.84 1.18
N ARG A 288 19.46 -0.49 1.62
CA ARG A 288 19.83 -0.62 3.03
C ARG A 288 19.46 0.68 3.74
N VAL A 289 18.56 0.59 4.72
CA VAL A 289 18.03 1.73 5.47
C VAL A 289 18.21 1.52 6.96
N THR A 290 18.34 2.60 7.72
CA THR A 290 18.39 2.56 9.19
C THR A 290 17.03 2.97 9.74
N LEU A 291 16.38 2.07 10.48
CA LEU A 291 15.04 2.26 11.05
C LEU A 291 15.07 1.89 12.55
N PRO A 292 15.51 2.81 13.42
CA PRO A 292 15.54 2.56 14.86
C PRO A 292 14.15 2.27 15.41
N GLY A 293 14.03 1.19 16.18
CA GLY A 293 12.75 0.78 16.77
C GLY A 293 11.80 0.06 15.80
N ALA A 294 12.20 -0.16 14.54
CA ALA A 294 11.52 -1.12 13.68
C ALA A 294 11.41 -2.45 14.42
N ALA A 295 10.20 -3.01 14.45
CA ALA A 295 9.96 -4.24 15.17
C ALA A 295 10.83 -5.33 14.53
N HIS A 296 11.66 -6.00 15.33
CA HIS A 296 12.41 -7.20 14.94
C HIS A 296 11.43 -8.39 14.76
N THR A 297 10.31 -8.19 14.08
CA THR A 297 9.22 -9.16 13.98
C THR A 297 9.48 -10.24 12.94
N VAL A 298 10.72 -10.35 12.44
CA VAL A 298 11.17 -11.63 11.91
C VAL A 298 11.56 -12.52 13.09
N ALA A 299 10.55 -13.02 13.80
CA ALA A 299 10.70 -14.29 14.47
C ALA A 299 10.94 -15.33 13.37
N LEU A 300 12.21 -15.52 13.00
CA LEU A 300 12.72 -16.68 12.29
C LEU A 300 12.35 -17.91 13.12
N THR A 301 11.12 -18.38 12.98
CA THR A 301 10.81 -19.79 13.17
C THR A 301 11.21 -20.52 11.90
N LEU A 302 12.52 -20.49 11.60
CA LEU A 302 13.17 -21.60 10.90
C LEU A 302 13.14 -22.78 11.87
N GLY A 303 11.98 -23.42 11.94
CA GLY A 303 11.90 -24.80 12.37
C GLY A 303 12.44 -25.65 11.24
N LEU A 304 13.54 -26.35 11.53
CA LEU A 304 13.89 -27.62 10.88
C LEU A 304 12.64 -28.49 10.66
#